data_AF-A0A535GPJ3-F1
#
_entry.id   AF-A0A535GPJ3-F1
#
_cell.length_a   1.000
_cell.length_b   1.000
_cell.length_c   1.000
_cell.angle_alpha   90.00
_cell.angle_beta   90.00
_cell.angle_gamma   90.00
#
_symmetry.space_group_name_H-M   'P 1'
#
loop_
_entity.id
_entity.type
_entity.pdbx_description
1 polymer ?
#
loop_
_entity_poly.entity_id
_entity_poly.type
_entity_poly.pdbx_seq_one_letter_code
_entity_poly.pdbx_strand_id
1 'polypeptide(L)'
;MREVLQRHGIAVCHGEWGKQLGEGLFEFRVRHSAEETVAMFTDRPPRKEPRPDKIALRVFGHAHGDKLLLLLAGYDKAADPSDRRQDREIELARKRLTEYRGRRPGT
;
A
#
# COMPACT_ATOMS: atom_id res chain seq x y z
N MET A 1 -16.34 -6.30 -3.74
CA MET A 1 -15.14 -6.70 -4.50
C MET A 1 -13.96 -6.69 -3.54
N ARG A 2 -13.13 -7.74 -3.51
CA ARG A 2 -11.92 -7.79 -2.67
C ARG A 2 -10.72 -7.69 -3.60
N GLU A 3 -10.04 -6.55 -3.60
CA GLU A 3 -8.94 -6.30 -4.55
C GLU A 3 -7.56 -6.62 -3.95
N VAL A 4 -6.49 -6.13 -4.59
CA VAL A 4 -5.09 -6.55 -4.42
C VAL A 4 -4.69 -6.84 -2.97
N LEU A 5 -4.75 -5.85 -2.08
CA LEU A 5 -4.34 -6.01 -0.68
C LEU A 5 -5.24 -6.98 0.10
N GLN A 6 -6.54 -6.99 -0.18
CA GLN A 6 -7.47 -7.88 0.50
C GLN A 6 -7.34 -9.34 0.05
N ARG A 7 -6.89 -9.56 -1.19
CA ARG A 7 -6.66 -10.91 -1.76
C ARG A 7 -5.28 -11.46 -1.41
N HIS A 8 -4.24 -10.63 -1.54
CA HIS A 8 -2.84 -11.06 -1.43
C HIS A 8 -2.19 -10.71 -0.10
N GLY A 9 -2.76 -9.79 0.68
CA GLY A 9 -2.18 -9.37 1.95
C GLY A 9 -0.73 -8.88 1.77
N ILE A 10 0.16 -9.38 2.63
CA ILE A 10 1.59 -9.05 2.58
C ILE A 10 2.35 -9.73 1.42
N ALA A 11 1.75 -10.73 0.74
CA ALA A 11 2.38 -11.42 -0.38
C ALA A 11 2.64 -10.49 -1.58
N VAL A 12 2.00 -9.32 -1.62
CA VAL A 12 2.31 -8.25 -2.60
C VAL A 12 3.78 -7.84 -2.58
N CYS A 13 4.47 -8.00 -1.43
CA CYS A 13 5.90 -7.69 -1.30
C CYS A 13 6.83 -8.67 -2.02
N HIS A 14 6.33 -9.79 -2.55
CA HIS A 14 7.11 -10.71 -3.37
C HIS A 14 7.11 -10.30 -4.86
N GLY A 15 6.38 -9.25 -5.23
CA GLY A 15 6.31 -8.75 -6.60
C GLY A 15 6.45 -7.23 -6.67
N GLU A 16 6.11 -6.67 -7.83
CA GLU A 16 6.24 -5.22 -8.09
C GLU A 16 5.32 -4.34 -7.22
N TRP A 17 4.27 -4.93 -6.67
CA TRP A 17 3.24 -4.29 -5.87
C TRP A 17 3.69 -3.94 -4.46
N GLY A 18 4.83 -4.43 -3.98
CA GLY A 18 5.26 -4.10 -2.63
C GLY A 18 6.74 -4.26 -2.34
N LYS A 19 7.13 -3.76 -1.17
CA LYS A 19 8.49 -3.89 -0.63
C LYS A 19 8.43 -4.04 0.89
N GLN A 20 9.21 -4.96 1.43
CA GLN A 20 9.43 -5.04 2.88
C GLN A 20 10.32 -3.88 3.34
N LEU A 21 9.92 -3.19 4.40
CA LEU A 21 10.68 -2.07 5.00
C LEU A 21 11.25 -2.41 6.39
N GLY A 22 11.03 -3.64 6.88
CA GLY A 22 11.46 -4.10 8.19
C GLY A 22 10.57 -3.59 9.34
N GLU A 23 10.78 -4.14 10.54
CA GLU A 23 10.05 -3.78 11.78
C GLU A 23 8.53 -3.99 11.72
N GLY A 24 8.08 -4.83 10.79
CA GLY A 24 6.68 -5.09 10.51
C GLY A 24 6.02 -4.07 9.57
N LEU A 25 6.79 -3.14 8.98
CA LEU A 25 6.28 -2.18 8.01
C LEU A 25 6.53 -2.69 6.58
N PHE A 26 5.53 -2.52 5.71
CA PHE A 26 5.66 -2.76 4.27
C PHE A 26 5.20 -1.54 3.46
N GLU A 27 5.74 -1.43 2.25
CA GLU A 27 5.31 -0.50 1.20
C GLU A 27 4.41 -1.25 0.22
N PHE A 28 3.29 -0.65 -0.16
CA PHE A 28 2.40 -1.05 -1.25
C PHE A 28 2.45 0.00 -2.35
N ARG A 29 2.71 -0.43 -3.58
CA ARG A 29 2.98 0.40 -4.75
C ARG A 29 1.85 0.24 -5.75
N VAL A 30 1.08 1.30 -5.94
CA VAL A 30 0.03 1.35 -6.95
C VAL A 30 0.55 2.14 -8.14
N ARG A 31 0.66 1.47 -9.29
CA ARG A 31 1.12 2.06 -10.56
C ARG A 31 0.09 1.99 -11.67
N HIS A 32 -1.07 1.44 -11.36
CA HIS A 32 -2.14 1.12 -12.30
C HIS A 32 -3.41 1.84 -11.86
N SER A 33 -4.26 2.15 -12.82
CA SER A 33 -5.62 2.62 -12.54
C SER A 33 -6.44 1.55 -11.82
N ALA A 34 -7.57 1.96 -11.24
CA ALA A 34 -8.50 1.02 -10.63
C ALA A 34 -8.96 -0.03 -11.66
N GLU A 35 -9.31 0.39 -12.88
CA GLU A 35 -9.75 -0.52 -13.94
C GLU A 35 -8.65 -1.46 -14.44
N GLU A 36 -7.40 -0.98 -14.59
CA GLU A 36 -6.26 -1.86 -14.91
C GLU A 36 -5.99 -2.86 -13.79
N THR A 37 -6.08 -2.41 -12.53
CA THR A 37 -5.94 -3.28 -11.36
C THR A 37 -7.02 -4.36 -11.35
N VAL A 38 -8.28 -4.00 -11.56
CA VAL A 38 -9.39 -4.96 -11.65
C VAL A 38 -9.16 -5.99 -12.76
N ALA A 39 -8.73 -5.56 -13.94
CA ALA A 39 -8.44 -6.45 -15.07
C ALA A 39 -7.26 -7.40 -14.81
N MET A 40 -6.28 -7.01 -13.98
CA MET A 40 -5.14 -7.87 -13.62
C MET A 40 -5.50 -8.96 -12.60
N PHE A 41 -6.51 -8.73 -11.76
CA PHE A 41 -6.84 -9.62 -10.63
C PHE A 41 -8.20 -10.31 -10.75
N THR A 42 -8.96 -10.04 -11.82
CA THR A 42 -10.30 -10.58 -12.05
C THR A 42 -10.57 -10.83 -13.54
N ASP A 43 -11.51 -11.72 -13.85
CA ASP A 43 -11.97 -11.97 -15.24
C ASP A 43 -12.94 -10.89 -15.76
N ARG A 44 -13.10 -9.79 -15.04
CA ARG A 44 -14.04 -8.73 -15.42
C ARG A 44 -13.42 -7.89 -16.56
N PRO A 45 -14.17 -7.60 -17.64
CA PRO A 45 -13.67 -6.71 -18.68
C PRO A 45 -13.47 -5.29 -18.12
N PRO A 46 -12.35 -4.63 -18.47
CA PRO A 46 -12.08 -3.26 -18.01
C PRO A 46 -13.13 -2.30 -18.55
N ARG A 47 -13.56 -1.34 -17.72
CA ARG A 47 -14.37 -0.21 -18.19
C ARG A 47 -13.49 0.80 -18.90
N LYS A 48 -14.07 1.48 -19.88
CA LYS A 48 -13.42 2.56 -20.63
C LYS A 48 -13.51 3.84 -19.80
N GLU A 49 -12.46 4.13 -19.02
CA GLU A 49 -12.33 5.36 -18.25
C GLU A 49 -11.16 6.21 -18.77
N PRO A 50 -11.18 7.55 -18.59
CA PRO A 50 -10.02 8.38 -18.84
C PRO A 50 -8.83 7.85 -18.03
N ARG A 51 -7.74 7.48 -18.71
CA ARG A 51 -6.53 7.06 -18.02
C ARG A 51 -5.84 8.30 -17.48
N PRO A 52 -5.55 8.38 -16.17
CA PRO A 52 -4.68 9.43 -15.66
C PRO A 52 -3.29 9.30 -16.30
N ASP A 53 -2.63 10.43 -16.54
CA ASP A 53 -1.33 10.48 -17.24
C ASP A 53 -0.24 9.66 -16.54
N LYS A 54 -0.31 9.56 -15.19
CA LYS A 54 0.62 8.77 -14.38
C LYS A 54 0.03 8.44 -13.00
N ILE A 55 0.01 7.16 -12.63
CA ILE A 55 -0.30 6.74 -11.26
C ILE A 55 0.97 6.23 -10.60
N ALA A 56 1.31 6.81 -9.45
CA ALA A 56 2.36 6.28 -8.58
C ALA A 56 2.01 6.57 -7.12
N LEU A 57 1.05 5.85 -6.56
CA LEU A 57 0.74 5.94 -5.13
C LEU A 57 1.63 4.98 -4.35
N ARG A 58 2.15 5.45 -3.22
CA ARG A 58 2.84 4.61 -2.23
C ARG A 58 2.05 4.66 -0.94
N VAL A 59 1.67 3.49 -0.45
CA VAL A 59 0.96 3.31 0.82
C VAL A 59 1.83 2.47 1.73
N PHE A 60 1.97 2.87 2.98
CA PHE A 60 2.77 2.18 3.98
C PHE A 60 1.85 1.54 5.00
N GLY A 61 2.07 0.27 5.31
CA GLY A 61 1.16 -0.48 6.18
C GLY A 61 1.81 -1.57 7.02
N HIS A 62 1.00 -2.17 7.87
CA HIS A 62 1.37 -3.25 8.78
C HIS A 62 0.31 -4.36 8.74
N ALA A 63 0.73 -5.62 8.60
CA ALA A 63 -0.15 -6.77 8.78
C ALA A 63 -0.30 -7.08 10.27
N HIS A 64 -1.53 -7.13 10.76
CA HIS A 64 -1.85 -7.29 12.17
C HIS A 64 -2.86 -8.41 12.40
N GLY A 65 -2.56 -9.31 13.34
CA GLY A 65 -3.46 -10.39 13.76
C GLY A 65 -3.97 -11.24 12.59
N ASP A 66 -5.25 -11.63 12.65
CA ASP A 66 -5.90 -12.36 11.56
C ASP A 66 -6.51 -11.40 10.53
N LYS A 67 -5.88 -11.35 9.34
CA LYS A 67 -6.38 -10.71 8.11
C LYS A 67 -6.67 -9.20 8.20
N LEU A 68 -6.06 -8.47 9.14
CA LEU A 68 -6.12 -7.02 9.17
C LEU A 68 -4.85 -6.40 8.59
N LEU A 69 -5.03 -5.41 7.73
CA LEU A 69 -3.96 -4.53 7.26
C LEU A 69 -4.22 -3.12 7.78
N LEU A 70 -3.27 -2.59 8.54
CA LEU A 70 -3.29 -1.20 8.98
C LEU A 70 -2.59 -0.36 7.91
N LEU A 71 -3.31 0.59 7.32
CA LEU A 71 -2.72 1.60 6.44
C LEU A 71 -2.30 2.79 7.30
N LEU A 72 -1.00 3.07 7.31
CA LEU A 72 -0.37 3.96 8.29
C LEU A 72 0.03 5.29 7.67
N ALA A 73 0.45 5.32 6.40
CA ALA A 73 0.72 6.55 5.67
C ALA A 73 0.60 6.29 4.17
N GLY A 74 0.57 7.36 3.38
CA GLY A 74 0.60 7.22 1.93
C GLY A 74 0.63 8.57 1.24
N TYR A 75 1.17 8.57 0.02
CA TYR A 75 1.31 9.78 -0.77
C TYR A 75 1.39 9.47 -2.26
N ASP A 76 1.19 10.52 -3.05
CA ASP A 76 1.37 10.49 -4.49
C ASP A 76 2.84 10.78 -4.87
N LYS A 77 3.58 9.74 -5.25
CA LYS A 77 4.97 9.83 -5.76
C LYS A 77 5.01 10.45 -7.15
N ALA A 78 3.93 10.41 -7.93
CA ALA A 78 3.89 11.08 -9.22
C ALA A 78 3.88 12.61 -9.02
N ALA A 79 3.12 13.10 -8.04
CA ALA A 79 3.07 14.52 -7.68
C ALA A 79 4.35 15.01 -6.97
N ASP A 80 4.95 14.19 -6.09
CA ASP A 80 6.22 14.50 -5.42
C ASP A 80 7.20 13.30 -5.52
N PRO A 81 8.07 13.29 -6.53
CA PRO A 81 9.01 12.20 -6.76
C PRO A 81 10.23 12.23 -5.82
N SER A 82 10.29 13.13 -4.84
CA SER A 82 11.42 13.23 -3.93
C SER A 82 11.58 11.99 -3.06
N ASP A 83 12.82 11.52 -2.85
CA ASP A 83 13.11 10.46 -1.89
C ASP A 83 12.96 10.97 -0.45
N ARG A 84 13.29 12.24 -0.21
CA ARG A 84 13.05 12.90 1.08
C ARG A 84 11.56 12.91 1.46
N ARG A 85 10.66 13.07 0.48
CA ARG A 85 9.21 12.94 0.72
C ARG A 85 8.85 11.52 1.12
N GLN A 86 9.41 10.53 0.43
CA GLN A 86 9.19 9.12 0.74
C GLN A 86 9.64 8.77 2.17
N ASP A 87 10.84 9.20 2.54
CA ASP A 87 11.43 8.92 3.84
C ASP A 87 10.59 9.51 4.97
N ARG A 88 10.09 10.75 4.80
CA ARG A 88 9.15 11.38 5.75
C ARG A 88 7.87 10.58 5.94
N GLU A 89 7.31 10.02 4.87
CA GLU A 89 6.10 9.19 4.96
C GLU A 89 6.38 7.82 5.60
N ILE A 90 7.57 7.26 5.38
CA ILE A 90 8.04 6.05 6.07
C ILE A 90 8.20 6.32 7.58
N GLU A 91 8.85 7.42 7.96
CA GLU A 91 9.02 7.84 9.36
C GLU A 91 7.66 8.06 10.03
N LEU A 92 6.73 8.73 9.35
CA LEU A 92 5.37 8.92 9.83
C LEU A 92 4.64 7.58 10.04
N ALA A 93 4.78 6.64 9.11
CA ALA A 93 4.20 5.31 9.22
C ALA A 93 4.78 4.52 10.41
N ARG A 94 6.10 4.57 10.61
CA ARG A 94 6.77 3.96 11.78
C ARG A 94 6.26 4.55 13.08
N LYS A 95 6.16 5.88 13.18
CA LYS A 95 5.62 6.57 14.36
C LYS A 95 4.19 6.10 14.68
N ARG A 96 3.32 6.08 13.66
CA ARG A 96 1.93 5.61 13.82
C ARG A 96 1.84 4.14 14.21
N LEU A 97 2.74 3.29 13.71
CA LEU A 97 2.81 1.88 14.12
C LEU A 97 3.23 1.73 15.59
N THR A 98 4.21 2.50 16.04
CA THR A 98 4.63 2.54 17.45
C THR A 98 3.48 3.00 18.35
N GLU A 99 2.77 4.07 17.97
CA GLU A 99 1.60 4.55 18.71
C GLU A 99 0.48 3.49 18.76
N TYR A 100 0.22 2.80 17.64
CA TYR A 100 -0.76 1.72 17.58
C TYR A 100 -0.41 0.58 18.55
N ARG A 101 0.86 0.14 18.55
CA ARG A 101 1.37 -0.89 19.47
C ARG A 101 1.33 -0.44 20.93
N GLY A 102 1.62 0.84 21.22
CA GLY A 102 1.56 1.37 22.59
C GLY A 102 0.14 1.43 23.16
N ARG A 103 -0.88 1.61 22.32
CA ARG A 103 -2.30 1.61 22.73
C ARG A 103 -2.88 0.21 22.96
N ARG A 104 -2.16 -0.84 22.56
CA ARG A 104 -2.58 -2.24 22.68
C ARG A 104 -1.44 -3.07 23.30
N PRO A 105 -1.47 -3.36 24.61
CA PRO A 105 -0.61 -4.41 25.15
C PRO A 105 -0.90 -5.70 24.36
N GLY A 106 0.17 -6.40 23.94
CA GLY A 106 0.12 -7.45 22.91
C GLY A 106 -1.04 -8.43 23.06
N THR A 107 -1.71 -8.70 21.93
CA THR A 107 -2.45 -9.96 21.70
C THR A 107 -1.50 -11.14 21.72
#